data_AF-A0A7C7CDE2-F1
#
_entry.id   AF-A0A7C7CDE2-F1
#
_cell.length_a   1.000
_cell.length_b   1.000
_cell.length_c   1.000
_cell.angle_alpha   90.00
_cell.angle_beta   90.00
_cell.angle_gamma   90.00
#
_symmetry.space_group_name_H-M   'P 1'
#
loop_
_entity.id
_entity.type
_entity.pdbx_description
1 polymer ?
#
loop_
_entity_poly.entity_id
_entity_poly.type
_entity_poly.pdbx_seq_one_letter_code
_entity_poly.pdbx_strand_id
1 'polypeptide(L)'
;MDSLKIQRVASVSGIIGTSILLICSLITAIAFEEIPGESYSLLNHFISELGHTQRSKLFWVFNGGLIVGGAFLLVFSQGISLGFTGPLRNLISVTAFIAAFSCTLVGFFPVDDFDRHVIVALSFFSMGLLTILIVTVLTTMGHTPALPKLSVIPGIITVLVFSAFLLSPSGRFIEWVNNPDDFIRPAIWHKTILEWICFFSMISWIQMVSWIQLRQSQ
;
A
#
# COMPACT_ATOMS: atom_id res chain seq x y z
N MET A 1 -4.28 14.62 -25.33
CA MET A 1 -5.23 14.57 -24.20
C MET A 1 -4.84 15.70 -23.26
N ASP A 2 -5.77 16.60 -22.91
CA ASP A 2 -5.47 17.75 -22.05
C ASP A 2 -4.92 17.27 -20.70
N SER A 3 -3.88 17.93 -20.18
CA SER A 3 -3.23 17.55 -18.91
C SER A 3 -4.22 17.46 -17.74
N LEU A 4 -5.26 18.32 -17.74
CA LEU A 4 -6.37 18.29 -16.79
C LEU A 4 -7.21 17.01 -16.88
N LYS A 5 -7.45 16.50 -18.09
CA LYS A 5 -8.18 15.22 -18.27
C LYS A 5 -7.37 14.05 -17.74
N ILE A 6 -6.06 14.04 -17.98
CA ILE A 6 -5.15 13.00 -17.45
C ILE A 6 -5.16 13.04 -15.92
N GLN A 7 -5.03 14.23 -15.32
CA GLN A 7 -5.03 14.40 -13.88
C GLN A 7 -6.35 13.92 -13.26
N ARG A 8 -7.48 14.29 -13.85
CA ARG A 8 -8.81 13.84 -13.40
C ARG A 8 -8.96 12.32 -13.42
N VAL A 9 -8.55 11.67 -14.52
CA VAL A 9 -8.60 10.20 -14.64
C VAL A 9 -7.70 9.56 -13.58
N ALA A 10 -6.48 10.06 -13.41
CA ALA A 10 -5.56 9.53 -12.40
C ALA A 10 -6.10 9.68 -10.98
N SER A 11 -6.69 10.84 -10.63
CA SER A 11 -7.28 11.07 -9.31
C SER A 11 -8.47 10.16 -9.05
N VAL A 12 -9.37 9.97 -10.02
CA VAL A 12 -10.49 9.02 -9.89
C VAL A 12 -9.96 7.59 -9.71
N SER A 13 -8.93 7.20 -10.47
CA SER A 13 -8.29 5.90 -10.31
C SER A 13 -7.66 5.71 -8.92
N GLY A 14 -7.02 6.74 -8.35
CA GLY A 14 -6.48 6.67 -7.00
C GLY A 14 -7.56 6.41 -5.94
N ILE A 15 -8.71 7.08 -6.06
CA ILE A 15 -9.86 6.89 -5.18
C ILE A 15 -10.44 5.47 -5.32
N ILE A 16 -10.68 5.02 -6.56
CA ILE A 16 -11.25 3.69 -6.82
C ILE A 16 -10.28 2.60 -6.35
N GLY A 17 -9.01 2.69 -6.73
CA GLY A 17 -7.99 1.70 -6.41
C GLY A 17 -7.83 1.50 -4.91
N THR A 18 -7.67 2.59 -4.15
CA THR A 18 -7.57 2.51 -2.68
C THR A 18 -8.85 2.03 -2.01
N SER A 19 -10.02 2.36 -2.55
CA SER A 19 -11.30 1.86 -2.03
C SER A 19 -11.44 0.36 -2.24
N ILE A 20 -11.03 -0.16 -3.40
CA ILE A 20 -11.00 -1.61 -3.68
C ILE A 20 -10.07 -2.31 -2.71
N LEU A 21 -8.84 -1.81 -2.55
CA LEU A 21 -7.87 -2.37 -1.60
C LEU A 21 -8.46 -2.43 -0.18
N LEU A 22 -9.04 -1.34 0.31
CA LEU A 22 -9.63 -1.27 1.64
C LEU A 22 -10.78 -2.27 1.81
N ILE A 23 -11.75 -2.24 0.89
CA ILE A 23 -12.96 -3.05 0.98
C ILE A 23 -12.63 -4.54 0.90
N CYS A 24 -11.79 -4.95 -0.05
CA CYS A 24 -11.38 -6.34 -0.20
C CYS A 24 -10.61 -6.85 1.02
N SER A 25 -9.72 -6.04 1.59
CA SER A 25 -9.00 -6.39 2.83
C SER A 25 -9.95 -6.55 4.02
N LEU A 26 -10.89 -5.62 4.22
CA LEU A 26 -11.83 -5.69 5.33
C LEU A 26 -12.82 -6.86 5.19
N ILE A 27 -13.37 -7.10 4.00
CA ILE A 27 -14.24 -8.25 3.73
C ILE A 27 -13.50 -9.55 4.05
N THR A 28 -12.26 -9.67 3.58
CA THR A 28 -11.47 -10.89 3.80
C THR A 28 -11.13 -11.07 5.27
N ALA A 29 -10.74 -10.01 5.98
CA ALA A 29 -10.43 -10.05 7.41
C ALA A 29 -11.64 -10.42 8.28
N ILE A 30 -12.85 -9.95 7.95
CA ILE A 30 -14.07 -10.31 8.67
C ILE A 30 -14.42 -11.79 8.49
N ALA A 31 -14.17 -12.35 7.32
CA ALA A 31 -14.47 -13.74 6.99
C ALA A 31 -13.29 -14.70 7.21
N PHE A 32 -12.20 -14.21 7.81
CA PHE A 32 -10.98 -14.97 7.99
C PHE A 32 -11.09 -15.90 9.18
N GLU A 33 -10.78 -17.16 8.93
CA GLU A 33 -10.64 -18.23 9.91
C GLU A 33 -9.44 -19.08 9.47
N GLU A 34 -8.30 -18.95 10.16
CA GLU A 34 -7.11 -19.78 9.91
C GLU A 34 -7.37 -21.23 10.35
N ILE A 35 -8.01 -21.37 11.52
CA ILE A 35 -8.52 -22.61 12.12
C ILE A 35 -9.96 -22.34 12.58
N PRO A 36 -10.89 -23.32 12.57
CA PRO A 36 -12.25 -23.11 13.03
C PRO A 36 -12.33 -22.44 14.41
N GLY A 37 -12.92 -21.24 14.46
CA GLY A 37 -13.10 -20.45 15.68
C GLY A 37 -12.00 -19.43 15.98
N GLU A 38 -10.89 -19.40 15.22
CA GLU A 38 -9.89 -18.33 15.34
C GLU A 38 -10.31 -17.11 14.50
N SER A 39 -10.47 -15.96 15.17
CA SER A 39 -10.80 -14.70 14.50
C SER A 39 -9.54 -13.92 14.13
N TYR A 40 -9.59 -13.23 12.98
CA TYR A 40 -8.52 -12.33 12.57
C TYR A 40 -8.30 -11.18 13.55
N SER A 41 -7.04 -10.82 13.79
CA SER A 41 -6.67 -9.70 14.64
C SER A 41 -5.56 -8.87 14.01
N LEU A 42 -5.85 -7.59 13.80
CA LEU A 42 -4.91 -6.57 13.32
C LEU A 42 -3.68 -6.40 14.23
N LEU A 43 -3.76 -6.89 15.47
CA LEU A 43 -2.67 -6.77 16.45
C LEU A 43 -1.59 -7.85 16.27
N ASN A 44 -1.91 -8.95 15.60
CA ASN A 44 -1.01 -10.09 15.49
C ASN A 44 -1.09 -10.88 14.19
N HIS A 45 -1.89 -10.47 13.21
CA HIS A 45 -1.93 -11.04 11.85
C HIS A 45 -1.45 -10.03 10.82
N PHE A 46 -0.58 -10.47 9.90
CA PHE A 46 -0.17 -9.69 8.73
C PHE A 46 -1.35 -9.53 7.77
N ILE A 47 -1.41 -8.40 7.07
CA ILE A 47 -2.44 -8.19 6.04
C ILE A 47 -2.26 -9.19 4.89
N SER A 48 -1.02 -9.59 4.60
CA SER A 48 -0.70 -10.58 3.57
C SER A 48 -1.23 -11.98 3.86
N GLU A 49 -1.50 -12.32 5.13
CA GLU A 49 -2.14 -13.60 5.51
C GLU A 49 -3.55 -13.71 4.93
N LEU A 50 -4.24 -12.58 4.69
CA LEU A 50 -5.54 -12.57 4.03
C LEU A 50 -5.49 -13.17 2.63
N GLY A 51 -4.32 -13.15 1.99
CA GLY A 51 -4.09 -13.71 0.65
C GLY A 51 -3.65 -15.17 0.63
N HIS A 52 -3.44 -15.80 1.79
CA HIS A 52 -2.93 -17.16 1.86
C HIS A 52 -3.94 -18.17 1.26
N THR A 53 -3.55 -18.86 0.18
CA THR A 53 -4.48 -19.69 -0.61
C THR A 53 -5.08 -20.87 0.14
N GLN A 54 -4.34 -21.42 1.11
CA GLN A 54 -4.78 -22.55 1.94
C GLN A 54 -5.39 -22.18 3.31
N ARG A 55 -5.16 -20.95 3.80
CA ARG A 55 -5.52 -20.55 5.17
C ARG A 55 -6.58 -19.45 5.23
N SER A 56 -6.86 -18.78 4.11
CA SER A 56 -7.88 -17.73 4.02
C SER A 56 -9.00 -18.14 3.08
N LYS A 57 -10.21 -18.31 3.62
CA LYS A 57 -11.40 -18.72 2.84
C LYS A 57 -11.72 -17.78 1.68
N LEU A 58 -11.47 -16.49 1.85
CA LEU A 58 -11.71 -15.45 0.85
C LEU A 58 -10.40 -14.90 0.25
N PHE A 59 -9.34 -15.72 0.19
CA PHE A 59 -8.04 -15.30 -0.36
C PHE A 59 -8.15 -14.65 -1.75
N TRP A 60 -9.06 -15.16 -2.59
CA TRP A 60 -9.28 -14.65 -3.94
C TRP A 60 -9.88 -13.24 -3.95
N VAL A 61 -10.64 -12.85 -2.92
CA VAL A 61 -11.16 -11.48 -2.75
C VAL A 61 -10.01 -10.54 -2.45
N PHE A 62 -9.13 -10.91 -1.52
CA PHE A 62 -7.97 -10.11 -1.16
C PHE A 62 -6.97 -10.01 -2.32
N ASN A 63 -6.52 -11.14 -2.87
CA ASN A 63 -5.55 -11.18 -3.96
C ASN A 63 -6.09 -10.52 -5.23
N GLY A 64 -7.35 -10.78 -5.59
CA GLY A 64 -8.02 -10.11 -6.69
C GLY A 64 -8.17 -8.61 -6.45
N GLY A 65 -8.45 -8.19 -5.20
CA GLY A 65 -8.47 -6.80 -4.78
C GLY A 65 -7.11 -6.10 -4.94
N LEU A 66 -6.01 -6.77 -4.59
CA LEU A 66 -4.65 -6.27 -4.84
C LEU A 66 -4.37 -6.10 -6.34
N ILE A 67 -4.77 -7.06 -7.17
CA ILE A 67 -4.56 -7.00 -8.62
C ILE A 67 -5.35 -5.84 -9.23
N VAL A 68 -6.66 -5.78 -8.97
CA VAL A 68 -7.54 -4.76 -9.55
C VAL A 68 -7.24 -3.39 -8.96
N GLY A 69 -7.11 -3.29 -7.64
CA GLY A 69 -6.76 -2.05 -6.94
C GLY A 69 -5.39 -1.53 -7.38
N GLY A 70 -4.38 -2.39 -7.45
CA GLY A 70 -3.05 -2.08 -7.96
C GLY A 70 -3.05 -1.59 -9.40
N ALA A 71 -3.88 -2.18 -10.28
CA ALA A 71 -4.05 -1.71 -11.66
C ALA A 71 -4.60 -0.28 -11.74
N PHE A 72 -5.56 0.08 -10.86
CA PHE A 72 -6.00 1.47 -10.74
C PHE A 72 -4.87 2.38 -10.18
N LEU A 73 -4.07 1.89 -9.23
CA LEU A 73 -2.93 2.64 -8.72
C LEU A 73 -1.84 2.87 -9.78
N LEU A 74 -1.69 1.99 -10.79
CA LEU A 74 -0.81 2.22 -11.93
C LEU A 74 -1.25 3.43 -12.77
N VAL A 75 -2.56 3.65 -12.90
CA VAL A 75 -3.09 4.84 -13.58
C VAL A 75 -2.89 6.08 -12.71
N PHE A 76 -3.14 5.98 -11.40
CA PHE A 76 -2.87 7.06 -10.45
C PHE A 76 -1.39 7.50 -10.45
N SER A 77 -0.46 6.53 -10.52
CA SER A 77 0.98 6.81 -10.51
C SER A 77 1.44 7.66 -11.71
N GLN A 78 0.72 7.62 -12.83
CA GLN A 78 1.01 8.49 -13.97
C GLN A 78 0.59 9.94 -13.71
N GLY A 79 -0.48 10.16 -12.94
CA GLY A 79 -0.99 11.50 -12.64
C GLY A 79 -0.22 12.22 -11.55
N ILE A 80 0.32 11.50 -10.56
CA ILE A 80 0.96 12.13 -9.41
C ILE A 80 2.21 12.95 -9.81
N SER A 81 2.94 12.53 -10.85
CA SER A 81 4.12 13.23 -11.33
C SER A 81 3.79 14.51 -12.11
N LEU A 82 2.55 14.69 -12.59
CA LEU A 82 2.17 15.85 -13.41
C LEU A 82 2.27 17.19 -12.68
N GLY A 83 2.19 17.18 -11.35
CA GLY A 83 2.36 18.38 -10.51
C GLY A 83 3.82 18.81 -10.31
N PHE A 84 4.78 18.09 -10.89
CA PHE A 84 6.21 18.29 -10.69
C PHE A 84 6.93 18.56 -12.01
N THR A 85 8.14 19.12 -11.94
CA THR A 85 9.01 19.39 -13.10
C THR A 85 10.45 18.91 -12.83
N GLY A 86 11.23 18.74 -13.90
CA GLY A 86 12.65 18.38 -13.81
C GLY A 86 12.92 16.92 -13.44
N PRO A 87 14.17 16.57 -13.07
CA PRO A 87 14.57 15.18 -12.82
C PRO A 87 13.78 14.48 -11.70
N LEU A 88 13.36 15.23 -10.67
CA LEU A 88 12.58 14.68 -9.56
C LEU A 88 11.19 14.22 -10.00
N ARG A 89 10.58 14.85 -11.02
CA ARG A 89 9.34 14.36 -11.64
C ARG A 89 9.51 12.94 -12.17
N ASN A 90 10.60 12.69 -12.89
CA ASN A 90 10.86 11.39 -13.51
C ASN A 90 11.09 10.34 -12.41
N LEU A 91 11.83 10.69 -11.37
CA LEU A 91 12.05 9.80 -10.23
C LEU A 91 10.73 9.43 -9.54
N ILE A 92 9.88 10.41 -9.21
CA ILE A 92 8.54 10.19 -8.65
C ILE A 92 7.72 9.27 -9.56
N SER A 93 7.73 9.51 -10.87
CA SER A 93 6.95 8.72 -11.83
C SER A 93 7.40 7.26 -11.84
N VAL A 94 8.71 7.01 -11.85
CA VAL A 94 9.30 5.66 -11.88
C VAL A 94 9.04 4.94 -10.56
N THR A 95 9.32 5.58 -9.42
CA THR A 95 9.15 4.93 -8.11
C THR A 95 7.67 4.67 -7.81
N ALA A 96 6.77 5.59 -8.16
CA ALA A 96 5.34 5.40 -7.98
C ALA A 96 4.82 4.25 -8.86
N PHE A 97 5.31 4.15 -10.10
CA PHE A 97 4.97 3.05 -11.00
C PHE A 97 5.44 1.71 -10.46
N ILE A 98 6.71 1.60 -10.02
CA ILE A 98 7.23 0.34 -9.46
C ILE A 98 6.44 -0.04 -8.21
N ALA A 99 6.10 0.91 -7.34
CA ALA A 99 5.28 0.64 -6.17
C ALA A 99 3.89 0.09 -6.57
N ALA A 100 3.16 0.77 -7.44
CA ALA A 100 1.84 0.33 -7.89
C ALA A 100 1.87 -1.02 -8.63
N PHE A 101 2.89 -1.25 -9.45
CA PHE A 101 3.11 -2.51 -10.13
C PHE A 101 3.39 -3.63 -9.12
N SER A 102 4.25 -3.38 -8.13
CA SER A 102 4.55 -4.32 -7.06
C SER A 102 3.31 -4.66 -6.23
N CYS A 103 2.45 -3.68 -5.92
CA CYS A 103 1.16 -3.90 -5.26
C CYS A 103 0.28 -4.88 -6.05
N THR A 104 0.22 -4.71 -7.37
CA THR A 104 -0.49 -5.63 -8.28
C THR A 104 0.11 -7.04 -8.20
N LEU A 105 1.44 -7.14 -8.23
CA LEU A 105 2.16 -8.42 -8.17
C LEU A 105 2.01 -9.14 -6.83
N VAL A 106 1.85 -8.44 -5.71
CA VAL A 106 1.57 -9.09 -4.41
C VAL A 106 0.29 -9.93 -4.48
N GLY A 107 -0.71 -9.53 -5.27
CA GLY A 107 -1.91 -10.34 -5.50
C GLY A 107 -1.67 -11.57 -6.39
N PHE A 108 -0.65 -11.55 -7.26
CA PHE A 108 -0.25 -12.70 -8.08
C PHE A 108 0.67 -13.67 -7.33
N PHE A 109 1.46 -13.15 -6.38
CA PHE A 109 2.36 -13.91 -5.52
C PHE A 109 1.88 -13.81 -4.07
N PRO A 110 0.82 -14.54 -3.68
CA PRO A 110 0.36 -14.59 -2.30
C PRO A 110 1.41 -15.21 -1.37
N VAL A 111 1.18 -15.09 -0.06
CA VAL A 111 2.18 -15.39 0.99
C VAL A 111 2.67 -16.84 1.00
N ASP A 112 1.90 -17.77 0.41
CA ASP A 112 2.29 -19.16 0.18
C ASP A 112 3.45 -19.32 -0.83
N ASP A 113 3.67 -18.37 -1.73
CA ASP A 113 4.90 -18.23 -2.56
C ASP A 113 5.85 -17.21 -1.91
N PHE A 114 6.31 -17.55 -0.70
CA PHE A 114 6.93 -16.61 0.23
C PHE A 114 8.10 -15.81 -0.36
N ASP A 115 9.03 -16.46 -1.06
CA ASP A 115 10.22 -15.79 -1.61
C ASP A 115 9.84 -14.71 -2.61
N ARG A 116 8.92 -15.03 -3.55
CA ARG A 116 8.45 -14.06 -4.54
C ARG A 116 7.60 -12.98 -3.87
N HIS A 117 6.73 -13.38 -2.95
CA HIS A 117 5.89 -12.49 -2.18
C HIS A 117 6.73 -11.41 -1.49
N VAL A 118 7.76 -11.80 -0.74
CA VAL A 118 8.64 -10.87 -0.01
C VAL A 118 9.36 -9.93 -0.97
N ILE A 119 9.87 -10.42 -2.10
CA ILE A 119 10.55 -9.57 -3.10
C ILE A 119 9.60 -8.47 -3.60
N VAL A 120 8.37 -8.82 -3.97
CA VAL A 120 7.40 -7.84 -4.50
C VAL A 120 6.85 -6.93 -3.40
N ALA A 121 6.60 -7.44 -2.18
CA ALA A 121 6.17 -6.62 -1.05
C ALA A 121 7.25 -5.61 -0.64
N LEU A 122 8.50 -6.03 -0.51
CA LEU A 122 9.60 -5.12 -0.17
C LEU A 122 9.83 -4.08 -1.27
N SER A 123 9.64 -4.44 -2.54
CA SER A 123 9.67 -3.48 -3.66
C SER A 123 8.55 -2.45 -3.54
N PHE A 124 7.33 -2.88 -3.21
CA PHE A 124 6.19 -2.00 -2.93
C PHE A 124 6.48 -1.02 -1.78
N PHE A 125 6.88 -1.52 -0.61
CA PHE A 125 7.15 -0.67 0.56
C PHE A 125 8.33 0.28 0.30
N SER A 126 9.42 -0.20 -0.29
CA SER A 126 10.61 0.63 -0.52
C SER A 126 10.37 1.75 -1.55
N MET A 127 9.72 1.42 -2.67
CA MET A 127 9.42 2.40 -3.72
C MET A 127 8.27 3.33 -3.33
N GLY A 128 7.31 2.83 -2.55
CA GLY A 128 6.26 3.64 -1.92
C GLY A 128 6.85 4.65 -0.95
N LEU A 129 7.75 4.22 -0.06
CA LEU A 129 8.48 5.10 0.86
C LEU A 129 9.22 6.21 0.10
N LEU A 130 10.01 5.84 -0.91
CA LEU A 130 10.78 6.81 -1.69
C LEU A 130 9.87 7.82 -2.40
N THR A 131 8.78 7.36 -3.01
CA THR A 131 7.80 8.23 -3.66
C THR A 131 7.19 9.23 -2.68
N ILE A 132 6.64 8.74 -1.57
CA ILE A 132 5.93 9.57 -0.60
C ILE A 132 6.91 10.52 0.09
N LEU A 133 8.13 10.09 0.38
CA LEU A 133 9.19 10.94 0.92
C LEU A 133 9.48 12.12 0.00
N ILE A 134 9.76 11.86 -1.29
CA ILE A 134 10.07 12.92 -2.25
C ILE A 134 8.90 13.88 -2.39
N VAL A 135 7.68 13.37 -2.57
CA VAL A 135 6.47 14.20 -2.68
C VAL A 135 6.27 15.05 -1.43
N THR A 136 6.44 14.48 -0.24
CA THR A 136 6.26 15.18 1.05
C THR A 136 7.32 16.27 1.25
N VAL A 137 8.59 16.00 0.93
CA VAL A 137 9.69 16.98 1.02
C VAL A 137 9.43 18.14 0.06
N LEU A 138 9.14 17.85 -1.21
CA LEU A 138 8.89 18.90 -2.21
C LEU A 138 7.65 19.73 -1.89
N THR A 139 6.61 19.10 -1.32
CA THR A 139 5.41 19.82 -0.86
C THR A 139 5.75 20.76 0.30
N THR A 140 6.58 20.31 1.23
CA THR A 140 7.03 21.12 2.37
C THR A 140 7.88 22.32 1.92
N MET A 141 8.71 22.13 0.90
CA MET A 141 9.54 23.19 0.31
C MET A 141 8.75 24.15 -0.60
N GLY A 142 7.46 23.90 -0.84
CA GLY A 142 6.63 24.72 -1.74
C GLY A 142 6.93 24.52 -3.22
N HIS A 143 7.65 23.45 -3.59
CA HIS A 143 7.95 23.10 -4.98
C HIS A 143 6.80 22.36 -5.68
N THR A 144 5.63 22.26 -5.04
CA THR A 144 4.43 21.67 -5.60
C THR A 144 3.29 22.68 -5.60
N PRO A 145 2.98 23.34 -6.73
CA PRO A 145 1.87 24.29 -6.77
C PRO A 145 0.50 23.61 -6.57
N ALA A 146 0.42 22.28 -6.70
CA ALA A 146 -0.83 21.52 -6.70
C ALA A 146 -1.21 20.86 -5.35
N LEU A 147 -0.32 20.75 -4.36
CA LEU A 147 -0.65 20.08 -3.09
C LEU A 147 -0.69 21.09 -1.92
N PRO A 148 -1.79 21.15 -1.14
CA PRO A 148 -1.88 22.02 0.02
C PRO A 148 -0.94 21.53 1.12
N LYS A 149 -0.38 22.46 1.91
CA LYS A 149 0.55 22.13 3.01
C LYS A 149 -0.01 21.11 4.01
N LEU A 150 -1.33 21.05 4.18
CA LEU A 150 -1.97 20.07 5.05
C LEU A 150 -1.72 18.62 4.59
N SER A 151 -1.47 18.39 3.30
CA SER A 151 -1.17 17.05 2.77
C SER A 151 0.18 16.50 3.24
N VAL A 152 1.04 17.35 3.81
CA VAL A 152 2.33 16.96 4.40
C VAL A 152 2.13 16.05 5.62
N ILE A 153 1.08 16.29 6.43
CA ILE A 153 0.86 15.55 7.69
C ILE A 153 0.74 14.03 7.45
N PRO A 154 -0.22 13.54 6.64
CA PRO A 154 -0.30 12.10 6.37
C PRO A 154 0.92 11.59 5.60
N GLY A 155 1.58 12.43 4.79
CA GLY A 155 2.83 12.06 4.12
C GLY A 155 3.96 11.73 5.10
N ILE A 156 4.16 12.57 6.12
CA ILE A 156 5.13 12.33 7.20
C ILE A 156 4.77 11.05 7.97
N ILE A 157 3.49 10.87 8.32
CA ILE A 157 3.04 9.66 9.03
C ILE A 157 3.38 8.42 8.21
N THR A 158 3.02 8.39 6.92
CA THR A 158 3.32 7.23 6.07
C THR A 158 4.81 6.98 5.93
N VAL A 159 5.63 8.02 5.75
CA VAL A 159 7.10 7.89 5.69
C VAL A 159 7.66 7.25 6.95
N LEU A 160 7.24 7.72 8.13
CA LEU A 160 7.72 7.21 9.42
C LEU A 160 7.34 5.74 9.60
N VAL A 161 6.09 5.39 9.29
CA VAL A 161 5.59 4.02 9.49
C VAL A 161 6.21 3.05 8.49
N PHE A 162 6.33 3.43 7.21
CA PHE A 162 7.03 2.61 6.20
C PHE A 162 8.49 2.37 6.60
N SER A 163 9.17 3.42 7.07
CA SER A 163 10.55 3.29 7.55
C SER A 163 10.64 2.35 8.75
N ALA A 164 9.74 2.50 9.72
CA ALA A 164 9.68 1.64 10.90
C ALA A 164 9.40 0.17 10.54
N PHE A 165 8.51 -0.08 9.57
CA PHE A 165 8.21 -1.43 9.08
C PHE A 165 9.41 -2.07 8.39
N LEU A 166 10.07 -1.34 7.49
CA LEU A 166 11.24 -1.83 6.74
C LEU A 166 12.46 -2.09 7.65
N LEU A 167 12.64 -1.28 8.70
CA LEU A 167 13.74 -1.42 9.65
C LEU A 167 13.42 -2.37 10.81
N SER A 168 12.15 -2.77 10.98
CA SER A 168 11.72 -3.65 12.07
C SER A 168 12.31 -5.07 11.91
N PRO A 169 12.79 -5.71 12.99
CA PRO A 169 13.36 -7.06 12.94
C PRO A 169 12.41 -8.10 12.34
N SER A 170 12.92 -8.95 11.44
CA SER A 170 12.14 -10.00 10.76
C SER A 170 12.29 -11.39 11.38
N GLY A 171 13.07 -11.57 12.45
CA GLY A 171 13.38 -12.91 13.00
C GLY A 171 12.15 -13.75 13.32
N ARG A 172 11.18 -13.18 14.05
CA ARG A 172 9.91 -13.86 14.38
C ARG A 172 9.04 -14.12 13.14
N PHE A 173 9.12 -13.27 12.13
CA PHE A 173 8.36 -13.44 10.89
C PHE A 173 8.89 -14.63 10.09
N ILE A 174 10.21 -14.75 10.01
CA ILE A 174 10.89 -15.89 9.39
C ILE A 174 10.59 -17.18 10.17
N GLU A 175 10.56 -17.12 11.51
CA GLU A 175 10.20 -18.26 12.36
C GLU A 175 8.77 -18.76 12.07
N TRP A 176 7.79 -17.84 12.01
CA TRP A 176 6.41 -18.16 11.65
C TRP A 176 6.30 -18.78 10.25
N VAL A 177 6.98 -18.22 9.25
CA VAL A 177 6.95 -18.74 7.88
C VAL A 177 7.53 -20.15 7.79
N ASN A 178 8.62 -20.42 8.52
CA ASN A 178 9.30 -21.70 8.47
C ASN A 178 8.56 -22.81 9.25
N ASN A 179 7.88 -22.47 10.34
CA ASN A 179 7.19 -23.43 11.22
C ASN A 179 5.81 -22.92 11.64
N PRO A 180 4.88 -22.68 10.71
CA PRO A 180 3.64 -21.97 11.01
C PRO A 180 2.71 -22.74 11.95
N ASP A 181 2.77 -24.07 11.95
CA ASP A 181 1.89 -24.92 12.77
C ASP A 181 2.38 -25.05 14.23
N ASP A 182 3.69 -24.90 14.46
CA ASP A 182 4.31 -24.92 15.79
C ASP A 182 4.56 -23.52 16.34
N PHE A 183 4.21 -22.48 15.57
CA PHE A 183 4.46 -21.09 15.94
C PHE A 183 3.49 -20.61 17.02
N ILE A 184 4.03 -20.27 18.19
CA ILE A 184 3.24 -19.66 19.27
C ILE A 184 3.03 -18.17 18.94
N ARG A 185 1.89 -17.86 18.32
CA ARG A 185 1.53 -16.49 17.95
C ARG A 185 1.36 -15.61 19.19
N PRO A 186 2.10 -14.49 19.30
CA PRO A 186 1.88 -13.54 20.38
C PRO A 186 0.53 -12.81 20.19
N ALA A 187 -0.12 -12.42 21.28
CA ALA A 187 -1.35 -11.61 21.20
C ALA A 187 -1.11 -10.23 20.55
N ILE A 188 0.11 -9.70 20.68
CA ILE A 188 0.54 -8.43 20.08
C ILE A 188 1.85 -8.66 19.35
N TRP A 189 1.87 -8.34 18.06
CA TRP A 189 3.03 -8.45 17.19
C TRP A 189 3.27 -7.14 16.45
N HIS A 190 4.25 -6.37 16.92
CA HIS A 190 4.57 -5.04 16.39
C HIS A 190 4.72 -4.98 14.85
N LYS A 191 5.31 -6.00 14.21
CA LYS A 191 5.53 -5.99 12.76
C LYS A 191 4.21 -6.07 11.96
N THR A 192 3.24 -6.84 12.46
CA THR A 192 1.88 -6.91 11.89
C THR A 192 1.13 -5.59 12.03
N ILE A 193 1.23 -4.96 13.20
CA ILE A 193 0.66 -3.64 13.47
C ILE A 193 1.26 -2.59 12.54
N LEU A 194 2.59 -2.59 12.39
CA LEU A 194 3.28 -1.67 11.48
C LEU A 194 2.81 -1.87 10.03
N GLU A 195 2.63 -3.10 9.57
CA GLU A 195 2.11 -3.37 8.23
C GLU A 195 0.70 -2.82 8.02
N TRP A 196 -0.19 -3.01 8.99
CA TRP A 196 -1.55 -2.45 8.95
C TRP A 196 -1.56 -0.91 8.97
N ILE A 197 -0.70 -0.29 9.78
CA ILE A 197 -0.57 1.17 9.80
C ILE A 197 0.02 1.66 8.48
N CYS A 198 0.98 0.95 7.87
CA CYS A 198 1.45 1.26 6.51
C CYS A 198 0.28 1.27 5.53
N PHE A 199 -0.55 0.21 5.53
CA PHE A 199 -1.71 0.09 4.67
C PHE A 199 -2.70 1.25 4.82
N PHE A 200 -3.16 1.52 6.05
CA PHE A 200 -4.13 2.59 6.31
C PHE A 200 -3.57 3.99 6.04
N SER A 201 -2.31 4.24 6.42
CA SER A 201 -1.69 5.55 6.20
C SER A 201 -1.50 5.83 4.71
N MET A 202 -1.04 4.84 3.93
CA MET A 202 -0.90 4.96 2.49
C MET A 202 -2.25 5.19 1.80
N ILE A 203 -3.29 4.40 2.14
CA ILE A 203 -4.63 4.60 1.59
C ILE A 203 -5.12 6.03 1.88
N SER A 204 -4.97 6.47 3.12
CA SER A 204 -5.39 7.82 3.54
C SER A 204 -4.65 8.91 2.75
N TRP A 205 -3.33 8.74 2.56
CA TRP A 205 -2.52 9.67 1.80
C TRP A 205 -2.92 9.74 0.32
N ILE A 206 -3.06 8.58 -0.35
CA ILE A 206 -3.48 8.51 -1.76
C ILE A 206 -4.88 9.09 -1.93
N GLN A 207 -5.83 8.76 -1.04
CA GLN A 207 -7.20 9.28 -1.08
C GLN A 207 -7.22 10.80 -0.99
N MET A 208 -6.48 11.35 -0.04
CA MET A 208 -6.40 12.80 0.15
C MET A 208 -5.74 13.49 -1.07
N VAL A 209 -4.60 12.99 -1.54
CA VAL A 209 -3.91 13.53 -2.75
C VAL A 209 -4.85 13.49 -3.96
N SER A 210 -5.52 12.36 -4.17
CA SER A 210 -6.46 12.18 -5.26
C SER A 210 -7.64 13.15 -5.16
N TRP A 211 -8.23 13.31 -3.99
CA TRP A 211 -9.34 14.23 -3.76
C TRP A 211 -8.97 15.69 -4.05
N ILE A 212 -7.80 16.12 -3.60
CA ILE A 212 -7.28 17.48 -3.81
C ILE A 212 -7.09 17.74 -5.31
N GLN A 213 -6.40 16.82 -6.00
CA GLN A 213 -6.15 16.93 -7.43
C GLN A 213 -7.44 16.91 -8.25
N LEU A 214 -8.41 16.08 -7.83
CA LEU A 214 -9.72 16.02 -8.48
C LEU A 214 -10.44 17.37 -8.40
N ARG A 215 -10.44 18.02 -7.24
CA ARG A 215 -11.04 19.35 -7.05
C ARG A 215 -10.36 20.45 -7.86
N GLN A 216 -9.06 20.34 -8.10
CA GLN A 216 -8.32 21.31 -8.92
C GLN A 216 -8.51 21.10 -10.43
N SER A 217 -9.00 19.92 -10.83
CA SER A 217 -9.26 19.56 -12.23
C SER A 217 -10.68 19.86 -12.73
N GLN A 218 -11.53 20.42 -11.86
CA GLN A 218 -12.90 20.88 -12.16
C GLN A 218 -12.88 22.32 -12.69
#